data_AF-A0A928L823-F1
#
_entry.id   AF-A0A928L823-F1
#
_cell.length_a   1.000
_cell.length_b   1.000
_cell.length_c   1.000
_cell.angle_alpha   90.00
_cell.angle_beta   90.00
_cell.angle_gamma   90.00
#
_symmetry.space_group_name_H-M   'P 1'
#
loop_
_entity.id
_entity.type
_entity.pdbx_description
1 polymer ?
#
loop_
_entity_poly.entity_id
_entity_poly.type
_entity_poly.pdbx_seq_one_letter_code
_entity_poly.pdbx_strand_id
1 'polypeptide(L)'
;MLTPLHNQTADRILAHYGTENQKIQAVQELSELILLLTRRADQITSQFCEDVTSELADCYIMLRQVQTMYGITDAAITEQIDRKELRQLERIDREILHYDP
;
A
#
# COMPACT_ATOMS: atom_id res chain seq x y z
N MET A 1 1.62 5.35 11.89
CA MET A 1 0.18 5.04 11.83
C MET A 1 -0.58 6.30 11.48
N LEU A 2 -1.49 6.25 10.50
CA LEU A 2 -2.32 7.39 10.12
C LEU A 2 -3.45 7.60 11.15
N THR A 3 -3.78 8.87 11.38
CA THR A 3 -4.62 9.37 12.48
C THR A 3 -6.11 8.91 12.44
N PRO A 4 -6.83 8.93 13.58
CA PRO A 4 -8.27 8.64 13.67
C PRO A 4 -9.16 9.49 12.73
N LEU A 5 -8.69 10.66 12.31
CA LEU A 5 -9.36 11.54 11.35
C LEU A 5 -9.54 10.85 9.99
N HIS A 6 -8.57 10.04 9.56
CA HIS A 6 -8.65 9.32 8.29
C HIS A 6 -9.71 8.20 8.33
N ASN A 7 -9.98 7.63 9.49
CA ASN A 7 -10.99 6.56 9.65
C ASN A 7 -12.40 7.12 9.47
N GLN A 8 -12.71 8.22 10.17
CA GLN A 8 -13.99 8.92 10.02
C GLN A 8 -14.21 9.48 8.60
N THR A 9 -13.10 9.79 7.91
CA THR A 9 -13.14 10.25 6.53
C THR A 9 -13.50 9.11 5.57
N ALA A 10 -12.89 7.93 5.75
CA ALA A 10 -13.19 6.74 4.94
C ALA A 10 -14.67 6.30 5.05
N ASP A 11 -15.23 6.29 6.26
CA ASP A 11 -16.65 5.94 6.47
C ASP A 11 -17.59 6.85 5.67
N ARG A 12 -17.33 8.17 5.68
CA ARG A 12 -18.13 9.16 4.95
C ARG A 12 -18.00 9.02 3.44
N ILE A 13 -16.79 8.77 2.94
CA ILE A 13 -16.53 8.56 1.51
C ILE A 13 -17.27 7.32 1.03
N LEU A 14 -17.17 6.21 1.76
CA LEU A 14 -17.85 4.96 1.42
C LEU A 14 -19.38 5.10 1.46
N ALA A 15 -19.92 5.83 2.43
CA ALA A 15 -21.35 6.11 2.52
C ALA A 15 -21.86 6.95 1.34
N HIS A 16 -21.03 7.83 0.78
CA HIS A 16 -21.40 8.68 -0.36
C HIS A 16 -21.25 7.96 -1.71
N TYR A 17 -20.09 7.35 -1.97
CA TYR A 17 -19.78 6.77 -3.28
C TYR A 17 -20.17 5.30 -3.43
N GLY A 18 -20.38 4.59 -2.32
CA GLY A 18 -20.68 3.16 -2.31
C GLY A 18 -19.42 2.29 -2.41
N THR A 19 -19.50 1.10 -1.81
CA THR A 19 -18.37 0.17 -1.67
C THR A 19 -17.88 -0.37 -3.01
N GLU A 20 -18.78 -0.70 -3.95
CA GLU A 20 -18.38 -1.26 -5.25
C GLU A 20 -17.64 -0.24 -6.12
N ASN A 21 -18.10 1.00 -6.15
CA ASN A 21 -17.40 2.07 -6.88
C ASN A 21 -16.01 2.32 -6.28
N GLN A 22 -15.90 2.35 -4.95
CA GLN A 22 -14.62 2.56 -4.28
C GLN A 22 -13.67 1.34 -4.42
N LYS A 23 -14.17 0.12 -4.61
CA LYS A 23 -13.32 -1.02 -4.99
C LYS A 23 -12.71 -0.82 -6.38
N ILE A 24 -13.50 -0.35 -7.35
CA ILE A 24 -13.00 -0.05 -8.70
C ILE A 24 -11.95 1.06 -8.64
N GLN A 25 -12.22 2.12 -7.87
CA GLN A 25 -11.25 3.19 -7.64
C GLN A 25 -9.95 2.65 -7.03
N ALA A 26 -10.03 1.72 -6.07
CA ALA A 26 -8.85 1.16 -5.43
C ALA A 26 -7.98 0.40 -6.44
N VAL A 27 -8.61 -0.34 -7.36
CA VAL A 27 -7.91 -1.01 -8.45
C VAL A 27 -7.24 0.00 -9.38
N GLN A 28 -7.90 1.12 -9.67
CA GLN A 28 -7.33 2.19 -10.50
C GLN A 28 -6.07 2.79 -9.86
N GLU A 29 -6.14 3.29 -8.63
CA GLU A 29 -4.97 3.93 -7.98
C GLU A 29 -3.79 2.96 -7.84
N LEU A 30 -4.07 1.69 -7.49
CA LEU A 30 -3.02 0.66 -7.44
C LEU A 30 -2.39 0.42 -8.82
N SER A 31 -3.17 0.52 -9.90
CA SER A 31 -2.68 0.36 -11.27
C SER A 31 -1.86 1.55 -11.74
N GLU A 32 -2.21 2.76 -11.31
CA GLU A 32 -1.45 3.99 -11.61
C GLU A 32 -0.06 3.93 -10.96
N LEU A 33 0.02 3.53 -9.69
CA LEU A 33 1.30 3.27 -9.02
C LEU A 33 2.11 2.17 -9.72
N ILE A 34 1.48 1.05 -10.10
CA ILE A 34 2.17 -0.03 -10.85
C ILE A 34 2.78 0.54 -12.14
N LEU A 35 1.99 1.25 -12.94
CA LEU A 35 2.45 1.81 -14.21
C LEU A 35 3.61 2.78 -14.00
N LEU A 36 3.53 3.63 -12.98
CA LEU A 36 4.59 4.57 -12.63
C LEU A 36 5.90 3.84 -12.25
N LEU A 37 5.82 2.79 -11.41
CA LEU A 37 6.98 2.01 -10.99
C LEU A 37 7.60 1.17 -12.11
N THR A 38 6.87 0.89 -13.20
CA THR A 38 7.45 0.24 -14.39
C THR A 38 8.29 1.16 -15.27
N ARG A 39 8.28 2.49 -15.02
CA ARG A 39 9.15 3.43 -15.74
C ARG A 39 10.62 3.12 -15.42
N ARG A 40 11.50 3.33 -16.39
CA ARG A 40 12.90 2.91 -16.28
C ARG A 40 13.65 3.67 -15.17
N ALA A 41 14.52 2.96 -14.47
CA ALA A 41 15.28 3.45 -13.31
C ALA A 41 16.31 4.55 -13.62
N ASP A 42 16.64 4.80 -14.88
CA ASP A 42 17.48 5.93 -15.32
C ASP A 42 16.74 7.29 -15.23
N GLN A 43 15.44 7.27 -14.91
CA GLN A 43 14.58 8.46 -14.82
C GLN A 43 14.23 8.85 -13.37
N ILE A 44 14.96 8.35 -12.36
CA ILE A 44 14.77 8.78 -10.97
C ILE A 44 15.21 10.25 -10.86
N THR A 45 14.23 11.13 -11.01
CA THR A 45 14.32 12.58 -10.89
C THR A 45 13.51 13.03 -9.68
N SER A 46 13.70 14.27 -9.23
CA SER A 46 12.86 14.84 -8.17
C SER A 46 11.38 14.77 -8.53
N GLN A 47 11.03 15.04 -9.79
CA GLN A 47 9.66 14.93 -10.28
C GLN A 47 9.14 13.49 -10.18
N PHE A 48 9.95 12.50 -10.56
CA PHE A 48 9.55 11.10 -10.42
C PHE A 48 9.27 10.71 -8.96
N CYS A 49 10.09 11.19 -8.02
CA CYS A 49 9.85 10.96 -6.60
C CYS A 49 8.57 11.65 -6.10
N GLU A 50 8.25 12.85 -6.59
CA GLU A 50 7.00 13.55 -6.29
C GLU A 50 5.80 12.79 -6.84
N ASP A 51 5.86 12.33 -8.10
CA ASP A 51 4.83 11.50 -8.72
C ASP A 51 4.60 10.23 -7.88
N VAL A 52 5.66 9.50 -7.51
CA VAL A 52 5.56 8.28 -6.70
C VAL A 52 4.96 8.57 -5.33
N THR A 53 5.29 9.71 -4.73
CA THR A 53 4.74 10.13 -3.44
C THR A 53 3.24 10.39 -3.55
N SER A 54 2.77 11.01 -4.65
CA SER A 54 1.35 11.24 -4.91
C SER A 54 0.61 9.90 -5.04
N GLU A 55 1.09 9.02 -5.92
CA GLU A 55 0.45 7.72 -6.16
C GLU A 55 0.41 6.84 -4.90
N LEU A 56 1.45 6.91 -4.06
CA LEU A 56 1.46 6.23 -2.76
C LEU A 56 0.41 6.82 -1.81
N ALA A 57 0.21 8.13 -1.80
CA ALA A 57 -0.81 8.77 -0.98
C ALA A 57 -2.22 8.33 -1.40
N ASP A 58 -2.48 8.32 -2.71
CA ASP A 58 -3.76 7.85 -3.28
C ASP A 58 -3.99 6.37 -2.96
N CYS A 59 -2.96 5.53 -3.13
CA CYS A 59 -3.01 4.12 -2.70
C CYS A 59 -3.29 3.98 -1.19
N TYR A 60 -2.67 4.78 -0.32
CA TYR A 60 -2.92 4.70 1.12
C TYR A 60 -4.35 5.08 1.49
N ILE A 61 -4.94 6.08 0.82
CA ILE A 61 -6.34 6.44 0.99
C ILE A 61 -7.23 5.26 0.58
N MET A 62 -6.97 4.65 -0.57
CA MET A 62 -7.78 3.54 -1.06
C MET A 62 -7.64 2.27 -0.23
N LEU A 63 -6.42 1.92 0.21
CA LEU A 63 -6.21 0.81 1.13
C LEU A 63 -6.96 1.01 2.45
N ARG A 64 -7.02 2.24 2.96
CA ARG A 64 -7.80 2.56 4.16
C ARG A 64 -9.29 2.34 3.94
N GLN A 65 -9.83 2.79 2.81
CA GLN A 65 -11.23 2.53 2.47
C GLN A 65 -11.50 1.03 2.38
N VAL A 66 -10.62 0.25 1.75
CA VAL A 66 -10.71 -1.22 1.69
C VAL A 66 -10.69 -1.83 3.10
N GLN A 67 -9.79 -1.39 3.99
CA GLN A 67 -9.80 -1.83 5.39
C GLN A 67 -11.16 -1.61 6.05
N THR A 68 -11.71 -0.40 5.91
CA THR A 68 -13.01 -0.04 6.45
C THR A 68 -14.13 -0.91 5.86
N MET A 69 -14.17 -1.14 4.55
CA MET A 69 -15.19 -1.98 3.88
C MET A 69 -15.27 -3.39 4.48
N TYR A 70 -14.13 -3.96 4.87
CA TYR A 70 -14.03 -5.32 5.37
C TYR A 70 -13.88 -5.42 6.89
N GLY A 71 -13.96 -4.30 7.62
CA GLY A 71 -13.78 -4.27 9.07
C GLY A 71 -12.39 -4.73 9.53
N ILE A 72 -11.37 -4.53 8.70
CA ILE A 72 -9.99 -4.95 8.99
C ILE A 72 -9.32 -3.89 9.86
N THR A 73 -8.80 -4.32 11.00
CA THR A 73 -8.10 -3.43 11.95
C THR A 73 -6.64 -3.26 11.57
N ASP A 74 -6.06 -2.12 11.98
CA ASP A 74 -4.63 -1.88 11.79
C ASP A 74 -3.77 -2.93 12.52
N ALA A 75 -4.20 -3.36 13.71
CA ALA A 75 -3.53 -4.42 14.47
C ALA A 75 -3.44 -5.74 13.68
N ALA A 76 -4.52 -6.14 13.01
CA ALA A 76 -4.53 -7.35 12.18
C ALA A 76 -3.58 -7.23 10.97
N ILE A 77 -3.46 -6.04 10.37
CA ILE A 77 -2.49 -5.80 9.30
C ILE A 77 -1.06 -5.82 9.83
N THR A 78 -0.77 -5.12 10.93
CA THR A 78 0.57 -5.09 11.53
C THR A 78 1.05 -6.50 11.87
N GLU A 79 0.21 -7.32 12.47
CA GLU A 79 0.55 -8.72 12.78
C GLU A 79 0.90 -9.53 11.52
N GLN A 80 0.22 -9.28 10.39
CA GLN A 80 0.54 -9.91 9.11
C GLN A 80 1.85 -9.38 8.50
N ILE A 81 2.14 -8.08 8.67
CA ILE A 81 3.38 -7.46 8.21
C ILE A 81 4.56 -8.06 8.96
N ASP A 82 4.53 -8.06 10.30
CA ASP A 82 5.62 -8.56 11.15
C ASP A 82 6.00 -10.00 10.77
N ARG A 83 5.00 -10.87 10.60
CA ARG A 83 5.22 -12.26 10.15
C ARG A 83 5.83 -12.36 8.74
N LYS A 84 5.46 -11.46 7.83
CA LYS A 84 5.98 -11.47 6.45
C LYS A 84 7.39 -10.92 6.40
N GLU A 85 7.69 -9.88 7.16
CA GLU A 85 9.04 -9.31 7.26
C GLU A 85 10.00 -10.28 7.91
N LEU A 86 9.62 -10.93 9.03
CA LEU A 86 10.44 -11.96 9.65
C LEU A 86 10.81 -13.08 8.66
N ARG A 87 9.82 -13.58 7.89
CA ARG A 87 10.07 -14.60 6.86
C ARG A 87 10.97 -14.13 5.73
N GLN A 88 10.97 -12.83 5.40
CA GLN A 88 11.88 -12.27 4.41
C GLN A 88 13.30 -12.20 4.96
N LEU A 89 13.47 -11.76 6.21
CA LEU A 89 14.78 -11.76 6.89
C LEU A 89 15.37 -13.17 6.97
N GLU A 90 14.57 -14.17 7.36
CA GLU A 90 15.01 -15.57 7.37
C GLU A 90 15.41 -16.10 5.98
N ARG A 91 14.84 -15.57 4.89
CA ARG A 91 15.25 -15.95 3.52
C ARG A 91 16.59 -15.31 3.17
N ILE A 92 16.76 -14.02 3.47
CA ILE A 92 18.01 -13.31 3.28
C ILE A 92 19.15 -14.01 4.04
N ASP A 93 18.94 -14.37 5.31
CA ASP A 93 19.95 -15.07 6.10
C ASP A 93 20.33 -16.42 5.50
N ARG A 94 19.36 -17.18 4.99
CA ARG A 94 19.62 -18.45 4.30
C ARG A 94 20.41 -18.25 3.01
N GLU A 95 20.06 -17.27 2.19
CA GLU A 95 20.76 -16.95 0.95
C GLU A 95 22.22 -16.55 1.22
N ILE A 96 22.47 -15.75 2.27
CA ILE A 96 23.82 -15.38 2.70
C ILE A 96 24.60 -16.61 3.20
N LEU A 97 23.98 -17.48 4.01
CA LEU A 97 24.64 -18.66 4.56
C LEU A 97 24.91 -19.77 3.53
N HIS A 98 24.18 -19.81 2.41
CA HIS A 98 24.37 -20.79 1.33
C HIS A 98 25.20 -20.23 0.16
N TYR A 99 25.69 -18.99 0.26
CA TYR A 99 26.65 -18.43 -0.69
C TYR A 99 28.07 -18.91 -0.32
N ASP A 100 28.50 -20.02 -0.92
CA ASP A 100 29.90 -20.50 -0.90
C ASP A 100 30.59 -19.94 -2.16
N PRO A 101 31.58 -19.04 -2.06
CA PRO A 101 32.14 -18.28 -3.19
C PRO A 101 32.90 -19.12 -4.23
#